data_AF-A0A8D5FSB0-F1
#
_entry.id   AF-A0A8D5FSB0-F1
#
_cell.length_a   1.000
_cell.length_b   1.000
_cell.length_c   1.000
_cell.angle_alpha   90.00
_cell.angle_beta   90.00
_cell.angle_gamma   90.00
#
_symmetry.space_group_name_H-M   'P 1'
#
loop_
_entity.id
_entity.type
_entity.pdbx_description
1 polymer ?
#
loop_
_entity_poly.entity_id
_entity_poly.type
_entity_poly.pdbx_seq_one_letter_code
_entity_poly.pdbx_strand_id
1 'polypeptide(L)'
;MQIHKYESRISGPLLDRIDIHLEVPALNYNEISSNEQTETSLQVKARVDAARTIQKKRFGDWPAVYCNSQMNSRQVEQFCKTDAASSALLEKSVDRLGLSARAYHRILKIARTIADMDGRESIGANHIAEAIQYRRLA
;
A
#
# COMPACT_ATOMS: atom_id res chain seq x y z
N MET A 1 19.23 16.54 -7.08
CA MET A 1 19.29 17.73 -6.19
C MET A 1 18.18 18.77 -6.39
N GLN A 2 17.26 18.63 -7.36
CA GLN A 2 16.12 19.56 -7.48
C GLN A 2 14.86 19.09 -6.73
N ILE A 3 14.65 17.78 -6.52
CA ILE A 3 13.46 17.22 -5.84
C ILE A 3 13.40 17.62 -4.34
N HIS A 4 14.51 17.49 -3.62
CA HIS A 4 14.61 17.83 -2.19
C HIS A 4 14.24 19.29 -1.84
N LYS A 5 14.43 20.25 -2.75
CA LYS A 5 14.05 21.67 -2.53
C LYS A 5 12.53 21.91 -2.60
N TYR A 6 11.79 21.00 -3.24
CA TYR A 6 10.32 21.07 -3.32
C TYR A 6 9.65 20.33 -2.16
N GLU A 7 10.24 19.24 -1.68
CA GLU A 7 9.72 18.47 -0.54
C GLU A 7 9.73 19.27 0.77
N SER A 8 10.73 20.14 0.98
CA SER A 8 10.80 21.02 2.15
C SER A 8 9.71 22.11 2.19
N ARG A 9 8.93 22.27 1.11
CA ARG A 9 7.81 23.22 1.03
C ARG A 9 6.46 22.58 1.33
N ILE A 10 6.40 21.25 1.44
CA ILE A 10 5.19 20.51 1.77
C ILE A 10 5.21 20.19 3.26
N SER A 11 4.17 20.57 3.99
CA SER A 11 4.14 20.35 5.43
C SER A 11 4.09 18.86 5.75
N GLY A 12 4.89 18.42 6.74
CA GLY A 12 4.85 17.05 7.26
C GLY A 12 3.42 16.57 7.59
N PRO A 13 2.57 17.37 8.24
CA PRO A 13 1.16 17.01 8.48
C PRO A 13 0.31 16.76 7.22
N LEU A 14 0.68 17.35 6.08
CA LEU A 14 0.00 17.10 4.81
C LEU A 14 0.48 15.81 4.16
N LEU A 15 1.79 15.55 4.16
CA LEU A 15 2.37 14.28 3.70
C LEU A 15 1.82 13.09 4.50
N ASP A 16 1.60 13.29 5.80
CA ASP A 16 0.97 12.31 6.68
C ASP A 16 -0.50 11.99 6.32
N ARG A 17 -1.12 12.76 5.42
CA ARG A 17 -2.46 12.50 4.89
C ARG A 17 -2.48 11.75 3.56
N ILE A 18 -1.35 11.56 2.89
CA ILE A 18 -1.26 10.83 1.61
C ILE A 18 -0.91 9.36 1.86
N ASP A 19 -1.70 8.46 1.27
CA ASP A 19 -1.60 7.02 1.54
C ASP A 19 -0.40 6.36 0.83
N ILE A 20 -0.03 6.80 -0.36
CA ILE A 20 1.07 6.22 -1.15
C ILE A 20 1.97 7.34 -1.67
N HIS A 21 3.28 7.15 -1.54
CA HIS A 21 4.33 7.96 -2.14
C HIS A 21 5.28 7.04 -2.90
N LEU A 22 5.35 7.22 -4.22
CA LEU A 22 6.28 6.48 -5.07
C LEU A 22 6.84 7.45 -6.11
N GLU A 23 8.16 7.46 -6.24
CA GLU A 23 8.85 8.15 -7.32
C GLU A 23 8.78 7.27 -8.58
N VAL A 24 8.24 7.83 -9.66
CA VAL A 24 8.21 7.15 -10.97
C VAL A 24 9.39 7.69 -11.78
N PRO A 25 10.38 6.86 -12.14
CA PRO A 25 11.49 7.32 -12.97
C PRO A 25 10.97 7.73 -14.36
N ALA A 26 11.67 8.69 -14.98
CA ALA A 26 11.38 9.04 -16.36
C ALA A 26 11.66 7.84 -17.28
N LEU A 27 10.71 7.53 -18.16
CA LEU A 27 10.88 6.49 -19.16
C LEU A 27 11.89 6.95 -20.22
N ASN A 28 12.74 6.04 -20.68
CA ASN A 28 13.62 6.29 -21.82
C ASN A 28 12.85 6.17 -23.15
N TYR A 29 13.43 6.67 -24.24
CA TYR A 29 12.76 6.66 -25.55
C TYR A 29 12.37 5.25 -26.02
N ASN A 30 13.20 4.24 -25.74
CA ASN A 30 12.92 2.85 -26.13
C ASN A 30 11.74 2.26 -25.36
N GLU A 31 11.59 2.60 -24.08
CA GLU A 31 10.43 2.19 -23.27
C GLU A 31 9.13 2.85 -23.76
N ILE A 32 9.21 4.11 -24.21
CA ILE A 32 8.05 4.84 -24.75
C ILE A 32 7.66 4.34 -26.14
N SER A 33 8.65 3.98 -26.97
CA SER A 33 8.47 3.50 -28.34
C SER A 33 8.33 1.99 -28.45
N SER A 34 8.44 1.27 -27.34
CA SER A 34 8.26 -0.17 -27.28
C SER A 34 6.82 -0.54 -27.62
N ASN A 35 6.67 -1.54 -28.49
CA ASN A 35 5.38 -2.20 -28.77
C ASN A 35 5.22 -3.49 -27.96
N GLU A 36 6.01 -3.69 -26.90
CA GLU A 36 5.80 -4.82 -25.99
C GLU A 36 4.37 -4.80 -25.44
N GLN A 37 3.70 -5.95 -25.54
CA GLN A 37 2.36 -6.10 -25.00
C GLN A 37 2.42 -6.08 -23.46
N THR A 38 1.99 -4.97 -22.88
CA THR A 38 1.80 -4.86 -21.43
C THR A 38 0.42 -5.37 -21.02
N GLU A 39 0.18 -5.51 -19.72
CA GLU A 39 -1.17 -5.79 -19.21
C GLU A 39 -2.16 -4.73 -19.74
N THR A 40 -3.29 -5.20 -20.25
CA THR A 40 -4.39 -4.33 -20.68
C THR A 40 -5.15 -3.81 -19.47
N SER A 41 -5.82 -2.66 -19.64
CA SER A 41 -6.74 -2.13 -18.63
C SER A 41 -7.84 -3.14 -18.24
N LEU A 42 -8.23 -4.03 -19.14
CA LEU A 42 -9.19 -5.10 -18.86
C LEU A 42 -8.63 -6.13 -17.88
N GLN A 43 -7.38 -6.56 -18.06
CA GLN A 43 -6.70 -7.48 -17.15
C GLN A 43 -6.52 -6.85 -15.76
N VAL A 44 -6.07 -5.59 -15.72
CA VAL A 44 -5.94 -4.84 -14.46
C VAL A 44 -7.28 -4.69 -13.76
N LYS A 45 -8.35 -4.35 -14.51
CA LYS A 45 -9.71 -4.23 -13.98
C LYS A 45 -10.18 -5.54 -13.33
N ALA A 46 -9.96 -6.68 -14.00
CA ALA A 46 -10.36 -7.97 -13.46
C ALA A 46 -9.68 -8.27 -12.10
N ARG A 47 -8.39 -7.98 -11.98
CA ARG A 47 -7.63 -8.13 -10.73
C ARG A 47 -8.16 -7.22 -9.62
N VAL A 48 -8.44 -5.95 -9.96
CA VAL A 48 -9.01 -4.98 -9.01
C VAL A 48 -10.42 -5.40 -8.55
N ASP A 49 -11.28 -5.84 -9.46
CA ASP A 49 -12.65 -6.26 -9.15
C ASP A 49 -12.67 -7.50 -8.24
N ALA A 50 -11.73 -8.45 -8.44
CA ALA A 50 -11.55 -9.60 -7.57
C ALA A 50 -11.20 -9.17 -6.13
N ALA A 51 -10.20 -8.29 -5.97
CA ALA A 51 -9.84 -7.75 -4.67
C ALA A 51 -11.00 -6.98 -4.00
N ARG A 52 -11.76 -6.21 -4.78
CA ARG A 52 -12.96 -5.50 -4.27
C ARG A 52 -14.06 -6.45 -3.81
N THR A 53 -14.23 -7.57 -4.49
CA THR A 53 -15.20 -8.60 -4.07
C THR A 53 -14.81 -9.20 -2.71
N ILE A 54 -13.52 -9.47 -2.50
CA ILE A 54 -12.99 -9.92 -1.20
C ILE A 54 -13.29 -8.88 -0.12
N GLN A 55 -13.03 -7.60 -0.39
CA GLN A 55 -13.28 -6.51 0.57
C GLN A 55 -14.77 -6.37 0.91
N LYS A 56 -15.65 -6.42 -0.09
CA LYS A 56 -17.11 -6.38 0.12
C LYS A 56 -17.58 -7.50 1.04
N LYS A 57 -17.07 -8.72 0.83
CA LYS A 57 -17.38 -9.86 1.70
C LYS A 57 -16.85 -9.65 3.12
N ARG A 58 -15.61 -9.19 3.27
CA ARG A 58 -14.98 -8.92 4.58
C ARG A 58 -15.74 -7.87 5.39
N PHE A 59 -16.24 -6.83 4.72
CA PHE A 59 -16.90 -5.69 5.38
C PHE A 59 -18.42 -5.74 5.33
N GLY A 60 -19.03 -6.87 4.94
CA GLY A 60 -20.49 -6.97 4.76
C GLY A 60 -21.31 -6.55 6.00
N ASP A 61 -20.79 -6.82 7.20
CA ASP A 61 -21.44 -6.48 8.47
C ASP A 61 -21.01 -5.12 9.04
N TRP A 62 -20.13 -4.39 8.34
CA TRP A 62 -19.54 -3.15 8.82
C TRP A 62 -20.12 -1.93 8.11
N PRO A 63 -21.02 -1.17 8.76
CA PRO A 63 -21.63 -0.01 8.13
C PRO A 63 -20.56 1.03 7.77
N ALA A 64 -20.72 1.64 6.59
CA ALA A 64 -19.82 2.68 6.05
C ALA A 64 -18.36 2.25 5.79
N VAL A 65 -18.05 0.95 5.80
CA VAL A 65 -16.73 0.42 5.40
C VAL A 65 -16.88 -0.42 4.14
N TYR A 66 -16.33 0.09 3.04
CA TYR A 66 -16.42 -0.53 1.72
C TYR A 66 -15.06 -1.03 1.23
N CYS A 67 -13.97 -0.62 1.87
CA CYS A 67 -12.62 -0.97 1.47
C CYS A 67 -11.59 -0.87 2.60
N ASN A 68 -10.41 -1.42 2.35
CA ASN A 68 -9.33 -1.49 3.33
C ASN A 68 -8.87 -0.12 3.84
N SER A 69 -8.88 0.93 3.00
CA SER A 69 -8.43 2.26 3.43
C SER A 69 -9.35 2.88 4.51
N GLN A 70 -10.63 2.51 4.50
CA GLN A 70 -11.65 3.01 5.43
C GLN A 70 -11.65 2.34 6.80
N MET A 71 -10.83 1.29 7.00
CA MET A 71 -10.78 0.59 8.28
C MET A 71 -10.41 1.52 9.44
N ASN A 72 -11.08 1.41 10.59
CA ASN A 72 -10.64 1.99 11.85
C ASN A 72 -9.56 1.11 12.53
N SER A 73 -8.97 1.55 13.65
CA SER A 73 -7.89 0.80 14.33
C SER A 73 -8.32 -0.61 14.75
N ARG A 74 -9.53 -0.77 15.28
CA ARG A 74 -10.07 -2.09 15.69
C ARG A 74 -10.20 -3.04 14.50
N GLN A 75 -10.65 -2.53 13.35
CA GLN A 75 -10.76 -3.31 12.12
C GLN A 75 -9.37 -3.65 11.55
N VAL A 76 -8.39 -2.76 11.66
CA VAL A 76 -7.00 -3.05 11.28
C VAL A 76 -6.45 -4.20 12.12
N GLU A 77 -6.62 -4.17 13.43
CA GLU A 77 -6.20 -5.27 14.33
C GLU A 77 -6.90 -6.60 13.97
N GLN A 78 -8.18 -6.54 13.60
CA GLN A 78 -8.95 -7.72 13.24
C GLN A 78 -8.54 -8.32 11.89
N PHE A 79 -8.35 -7.49 10.86
CA PHE A 79 -8.23 -7.93 9.47
C PHE A 79 -6.81 -7.84 8.89
N CYS A 80 -5.88 -7.22 9.60
CA CYS A 80 -4.48 -7.08 9.20
C CYS A 80 -3.53 -7.85 10.11
N LYS A 81 -3.93 -9.04 10.55
CA LYS A 81 -3.05 -9.95 11.28
C LYS A 81 -1.87 -10.35 10.41
N THR A 82 -0.68 -10.31 10.99
CA THR A 82 0.59 -10.63 10.35
C THR A 82 1.23 -11.84 11.03
N ASP A 83 2.00 -12.61 10.29
CA ASP A 83 2.83 -13.67 10.87
C ASP A 83 4.10 -13.09 11.53
N ALA A 84 4.83 -13.92 12.25
CA ALA A 84 6.03 -13.49 12.97
C ALA A 84 7.08 -12.82 12.07
N ALA A 85 7.26 -13.31 10.84
CA ALA A 85 8.20 -12.74 9.88
C ALA A 85 7.79 -11.33 9.44
N SER A 86 6.50 -11.15 9.15
CA SER A 86 5.88 -9.88 8.77
C SER A 86 5.91 -8.87 9.91
N SER A 87 5.62 -9.29 11.14
CA SER A 87 5.71 -8.44 12.33
C SER A 87 7.15 -7.98 12.59
N ALA A 88 8.13 -8.89 12.49
CA ALA A 88 9.55 -8.53 12.65
C ALA A 88 10.04 -7.56 11.56
N LEU A 89 9.54 -7.69 10.33
CA LEU A 89 9.84 -6.73 9.26
C LEU A 89 9.23 -5.36 9.53
N LEU A 90 7.99 -5.31 10.01
CA LEU A 90 7.33 -4.06 10.40
C LEU A 90 8.09 -3.36 11.53
N GLU A 91 8.43 -4.08 12.59
CA GLU A 91 9.17 -3.55 13.75
C GLU A 91 10.49 -2.90 13.30
N LYS A 92 11.32 -3.64 12.56
CA LYS A 92 12.58 -3.12 12.00
C LYS A 92 12.37 -1.88 11.14
N SER A 93 11.26 -1.81 10.41
CA SER A 93 10.96 -0.69 9.53
C SER A 93 10.49 0.53 10.32
N VAL A 94 9.73 0.33 11.40
CA VAL A 94 9.33 1.41 12.33
C VAL A 94 10.56 2.06 12.94
N ASP A 95 11.49 1.25 13.46
CA ASP A 95 12.72 1.75 14.08
C ASP A 95 13.64 2.45 13.08
N ARG A 96 13.85 1.84 11.92
CA ARG A 96 14.79 2.35 10.91
C ARG A 96 14.28 3.60 10.19
N LEU A 97 12.97 3.69 9.94
CA LEU A 97 12.37 4.77 9.17
C LEU A 97 11.67 5.81 10.06
N GLY A 98 11.66 5.63 11.38
CA GLY A 98 10.99 6.54 12.32
C GLY A 98 9.49 6.66 12.07
N LEU A 99 8.83 5.55 11.75
CA LEU A 99 7.41 5.57 11.35
C LEU A 99 6.50 5.94 12.52
N SER A 100 5.59 6.89 12.30
CA SER A 100 4.52 7.16 13.25
C SER A 100 3.54 5.98 13.35
N ALA A 101 2.78 5.89 14.45
CA ALA A 101 1.71 4.89 14.59
C ALA A 101 0.69 4.97 13.44
N ARG A 102 0.44 6.18 12.92
CA ARG A 102 -0.41 6.40 11.75
C ARG A 102 0.20 5.80 10.48
N ALA A 103 1.49 6.01 10.25
CA ALA A 103 2.21 5.41 9.12
C ALA A 103 2.20 3.88 9.21
N TYR A 104 2.41 3.32 10.40
CA TYR A 104 2.32 1.88 10.67
C TYR A 104 0.93 1.30 10.30
N HIS A 105 -0.17 1.88 10.80
CA HIS A 105 -1.51 1.43 10.43
C HIS A 105 -1.80 1.54 8.93
N ARG A 106 -1.25 2.55 8.27
CA ARG A 106 -1.45 2.68 6.82
C ARG A 106 -0.67 1.63 6.03
N ILE A 107 0.55 1.27 6.45
CA ILE A 107 1.28 0.16 5.84
C ILE A 107 0.46 -1.14 5.93
N LEU A 108 -0.15 -1.42 7.09
CA LEU A 108 -1.02 -2.59 7.24
C LEU A 108 -2.21 -2.57 6.27
N LYS A 109 -2.89 -1.42 6.11
CA LYS A 109 -4.01 -1.28 5.15
C LYS A 109 -3.58 -1.47 3.70
N ILE A 110 -2.40 -0.99 3.32
CA ILE A 110 -1.84 -1.14 1.98
C ILE A 110 -1.46 -2.62 1.76
N ALA A 111 -0.74 -3.22 2.70
CA ALA A 111 -0.36 -4.63 2.64
C ALA A 111 -1.57 -5.57 2.57
N ARG A 112 -2.67 -5.24 3.28
CA ARG A 112 -3.95 -5.95 3.15
C ARG A 112 -4.53 -5.86 1.75
N THR A 113 -4.39 -4.71 1.08
CA THR A 113 -4.85 -4.52 -0.29
C THR A 113 -4.01 -5.29 -1.28
N ILE A 114 -2.68 -5.31 -1.12
CA ILE A 114 -1.77 -6.12 -1.93
C ILE A 114 -2.11 -7.60 -1.78
N ALA A 115 -2.28 -8.07 -0.55
CA ALA A 115 -2.70 -9.45 -0.28
C ALA A 115 -4.06 -9.81 -0.92
N ASP A 116 -5.01 -8.86 -0.97
CA ASP A 116 -6.29 -9.07 -1.66
C ASP A 116 -6.12 -9.17 -3.19
N MET A 117 -5.21 -8.38 -3.77
CA MET A 117 -4.87 -8.42 -5.19
C MET A 117 -4.21 -9.75 -5.57
N ASP A 118 -3.45 -10.35 -4.64
CA ASP A 118 -2.83 -11.68 -4.78
C ASP A 118 -3.78 -12.84 -4.41
N GLY A 119 -5.02 -12.54 -4.00
CA GLY A 119 -6.00 -13.55 -3.57
C GLY A 119 -5.59 -14.30 -2.29
N ARG A 120 -4.73 -13.71 -1.46
CA ARG A 120 -4.22 -14.32 -0.23
C ARG A 120 -5.07 -13.92 0.98
N GLU A 121 -5.45 -14.88 1.81
CA GLU A 121 -6.21 -14.58 3.03
C GLU A 121 -5.35 -13.88 4.10
N SER A 122 -4.08 -14.22 4.21
CA SER A 122 -3.15 -13.65 5.20
C SER A 122 -2.18 -12.65 4.58
N ILE A 123 -1.77 -11.66 5.37
CA ILE A 123 -0.68 -10.74 5.00
C ILE A 123 0.66 -11.43 5.28
N GLY A 124 1.47 -11.64 4.25
CA GLY A 124 2.84 -12.16 4.37
C GLY A 124 3.89 -11.06 4.23
N ALA A 125 5.15 -11.44 4.47
CA ALA A 125 6.28 -10.51 4.50
C ALA A 125 6.48 -9.76 3.18
N ASN A 126 6.20 -10.40 2.04
CA ASN A 126 6.31 -9.77 0.71
C ASN A 126 5.31 -8.60 0.56
N HIS A 127 4.07 -8.78 0.99
CA HIS A 127 3.06 -7.71 0.94
C HIS A 127 3.43 -6.53 1.85
N ILE A 128 4.03 -6.81 3.01
CA ILE A 128 4.56 -5.78 3.93
C ILE A 128 5.73 -5.04 3.29
N ALA A 129 6.69 -5.77 2.72
CA ALA A 129 7.86 -5.18 2.07
C ALA A 129 7.47 -4.24 0.94
N GLU A 130 6.52 -4.66 0.10
CA GLU A 130 5.98 -3.84 -0.99
C GLU A 130 5.22 -2.61 -0.45
N ALA A 131 4.36 -2.78 0.56
CA ALA A 131 3.65 -1.67 1.19
C ALA A 131 4.58 -0.61 1.80
N ILE A 132 5.72 -1.03 2.37
CA ILE A 132 6.75 -0.12 2.87
C ILE A 132 7.38 0.66 1.70
N GLN A 133 7.68 -0.01 0.58
CA GLN A 133 8.26 0.64 -0.59
C GLN A 133 7.34 1.73 -1.16
N TYR A 134 6.03 1.50 -1.20
CA TYR A 134 5.02 2.48 -1.58
C TYR A 134 4.88 3.69 -0.64
N ARG A 135 5.69 3.77 0.41
CA ARG A 135 5.73 4.95 1.32
C ARG A 135 7.07 5.64 1.35
N ARG A 136 8.10 5.11 0.70
CA ARG A 136 9.43 5.72 0.76
C ARG A 136 9.43 6.96 -0.12
N LEU A 137 9.59 8.12 0.51
CA LEU A 137 10.21 9.28 -0.12
C LEU A 137 11.72 9.01 -0.09
N ALA A 138 12.38 9.14 -1.24
CA ALA A 138 13.83 8.97 -1.37
C ALA A 138 14.56 10.28 -1.04
#